data_AF-A0A815VSX7-F1
#
_entry.id   AF-A0A815VSX7-F1
#
_cell.length_a   1.000
_cell.length_b   1.000
_cell.length_c   1.000
_cell.angle_alpha   90.00
_cell.angle_beta   90.00
_cell.angle_gamma   90.00
#
_symmetry.space_group_name_H-M   'P 1'
#
loop_
_entity.id
_entity.type
_entity.pdbx_description
1 polymer ?
#
loop_
_entity_poly.entity_id
_entity_poly.type
_entity_poly.pdbx_seq_one_letter_code
_entity_poly.pdbx_strand_id
1 'polypeptide(L)'
;MSFVENLFKDLYQEKLLTYRVSDLLIILSNDKSKDNYICISIETDLNTRRFCYLTLDELLNIYQLCPVSERCFYELISSEQHVKPYIDFEYYIDYNPDIRDSRIGAITCLKILHLLFDFNMKYNYIQGDNIDFVLDKFLVLEASTSQKISYHFIRMNGQFIFENNQTFGLFFKATIHFFLRIIAIHKCDSFNLDQSFEKCTISDLIDLLGKAVPVLRTRCTKCYVYSKFITISKLAYLLVLNKDNQYTLAIDLCVYSNNQQF
;
A
#
# COMPACT_ATOMS: atom_id res chain seq x y z
N MET A 1 23.51 2.08 -26.51
CA MET A 1 23.67 1.56 -25.14
C MET A 1 22.78 2.43 -24.27
N SER A 2 21.84 1.85 -23.52
CA SER A 2 20.89 2.63 -22.71
C SER A 2 21.63 3.42 -21.62
N PHE A 3 21.01 4.49 -21.12
CA PHE A 3 21.59 5.29 -20.05
C PHE A 3 21.84 4.43 -18.82
N VAL A 4 20.86 3.60 -18.49
CA VAL A 4 20.91 2.66 -17.35
C VAL A 4 22.08 1.67 -17.49
N GLU A 5 22.37 1.14 -18.68
CA GLU A 5 23.53 0.25 -18.86
C GLU A 5 24.88 0.96 -18.74
N ASN A 6 24.97 2.24 -19.11
CA ASN A 6 26.18 3.03 -18.88
C ASN A 6 26.35 3.35 -17.40
N LEU A 7 25.29 3.81 -16.73
CA LEU A 7 25.26 4.05 -15.28
C LEU A 7 25.74 2.81 -14.51
N PHE A 8 25.30 1.62 -14.91
CA PHE A 8 25.73 0.39 -14.25
C PHE A 8 27.22 0.10 -14.41
N LYS A 9 27.85 0.49 -15.52
CA LYS A 9 29.30 0.33 -15.67
C LYS A 9 30.04 1.19 -14.65
N ASP A 10 29.58 2.42 -14.46
CA ASP A 10 30.18 3.37 -13.54
C ASP A 10 29.97 2.92 -12.09
N LEU A 11 28.72 2.61 -11.69
CA LEU A 11 28.40 2.12 -10.35
C LEU A 11 29.09 0.78 -10.01
N TYR A 12 29.24 -0.12 -10.99
CA TYR A 12 29.94 -1.39 -10.78
C TYR A 12 31.45 -1.19 -10.56
N GLN A 13 32.07 -0.26 -11.29
CA GLN A 13 33.47 0.10 -11.07
C GLN A 13 33.70 0.67 -9.67
N GLU A 14 32.73 1.42 -9.15
CA GLU A 14 32.74 1.96 -7.79
C GLU A 14 32.33 0.94 -6.71
N LYS A 15 31.99 -0.30 -7.10
CA LYS A 15 31.51 -1.39 -6.22
C LYS A 15 30.22 -1.08 -5.47
N LEU A 16 29.41 -0.17 -6.00
CA LEU A 16 28.10 0.22 -5.44
C LEU A 16 26.95 -0.64 -5.99
N LEU A 17 27.24 -1.56 -6.91
CA LEU A 17 26.25 -2.38 -7.63
C LEU A 17 26.42 -3.88 -7.34
N THR A 18 25.30 -4.56 -7.09
CA THR A 18 25.23 -6.01 -6.89
C THR A 18 24.05 -6.62 -7.67
N TYR A 19 24.13 -7.93 -7.91
CA TYR A 19 23.07 -8.73 -8.55
C TYR A 19 22.16 -9.44 -7.54
N ARG A 20 22.48 -9.39 -6.24
CA ARG A 20 21.76 -10.09 -5.19
C ARG A 20 21.54 -9.18 -3.99
N VAL A 21 20.29 -9.12 -3.53
CA VAL A 21 19.93 -8.41 -2.30
C VAL A 21 20.79 -8.86 -1.11
N SER A 22 21.12 -10.15 -1.00
CA SER A 22 21.99 -10.67 0.06
C SER A 22 23.33 -9.97 0.13
N ASP A 23 23.95 -9.72 -1.03
CA ASP A 23 25.29 -9.15 -1.11
C ASP A 23 25.24 -7.66 -0.73
N LEU A 24 24.15 -6.98 -1.11
CA LEU A 24 23.88 -5.59 -0.73
C LEU A 24 23.75 -5.45 0.79
N LEU A 25 22.95 -6.33 1.41
CA LEU A 25 22.73 -6.31 2.86
C LEU A 25 24.02 -6.62 3.65
N ILE A 26 24.86 -7.53 3.14
CA ILE A 26 26.18 -7.81 3.75
C ILE A 26 27.07 -6.57 3.69
N ILE A 27 27.12 -5.87 2.56
CA ILE A 27 27.93 -4.65 2.41
C ILE A 27 27.43 -3.58 3.42
N LEU A 28 26.14 -3.32 3.47
CA LEU A 28 25.55 -2.32 4.37
C LEU A 28 25.69 -2.68 5.85
N SER A 29 25.64 -3.97 6.19
CA SER A 29 25.85 -4.40 7.59
C SER A 29 27.24 -4.06 8.13
N ASN A 30 28.23 -3.94 7.23
CA ASN A 30 29.61 -3.62 7.57
C ASN A 30 29.94 -2.12 7.45
N ASP A 31 29.04 -1.32 6.88
CA ASP A 31 29.24 0.12 6.71
C ASP A 31 28.68 0.90 7.92
N LYS A 32 29.55 1.68 8.59
CA LYS A 32 29.16 2.53 9.71
C LYS A 32 28.31 3.72 9.30
N SER A 33 28.25 4.04 8.01
CA SER A 33 27.47 5.11 7.41
C SER A 33 26.20 4.63 6.72
N LYS A 34 25.81 3.37 6.92
CA LYS A 34 24.62 2.73 6.32
C LYS A 34 23.33 3.55 6.42
N ASP A 35 23.16 4.33 7.49
CA ASP A 35 21.97 5.15 7.72
C ASP A 35 21.84 6.34 6.74
N ASN A 36 22.91 6.67 6.00
CA ASN A 36 22.90 7.71 4.96
C ASN A 36 22.53 7.17 3.57
N TYR A 37 22.40 5.85 3.41
CA TYR A 37 22.14 5.22 2.13
C TYR A 37 20.72 4.66 2.04
N ILE A 38 20.17 4.74 0.84
CA ILE A 38 18.91 4.14 0.43
C ILE A 38 19.25 2.95 -0.46
N CYS A 39 18.63 1.80 -0.21
CA CYS A 39 18.74 0.64 -1.07
C CYS A 39 17.80 0.79 -2.25
N ILE A 40 18.31 0.64 -3.46
CA ILE A 40 17.55 0.85 -4.70
C ILE A 40 17.65 -0.40 -5.57
N SER A 41 16.50 -0.82 -6.09
CA SER A 41 16.42 -1.79 -7.18
C SER A 41 16.15 -1.06 -8.49
N ILE A 42 16.86 -1.44 -9.54
CA ILE A 42 16.72 -0.84 -10.87
C ILE A 42 16.37 -1.95 -11.85
N GLU A 43 15.23 -1.80 -12.51
CA GLU A 43 14.78 -2.71 -13.56
C GLU A 43 15.44 -2.36 -14.89
N THR A 44 15.89 -3.38 -15.60
CA THR A 44 16.56 -3.28 -16.91
C THR A 44 15.60 -3.66 -18.03
N ASP A 45 15.96 -3.31 -19.26
CA ASP A 45 15.24 -3.66 -20.49
C ASP A 45 15.04 -5.19 -20.68
N LEU A 46 15.78 -6.03 -19.95
CA LEU A 46 15.68 -7.48 -19.98
C LEU A 46 14.77 -8.06 -18.89
N ASN A 47 13.98 -7.22 -18.19
CA ASN A 47 13.22 -7.57 -16.98
C ASN A 47 14.12 -8.19 -15.88
N THR A 48 15.42 -7.91 -15.93
CA THR A 48 16.35 -8.26 -14.85
C THR A 48 16.51 -7.07 -13.93
N ARG A 49 16.82 -7.34 -12.65
CA ARG A 49 17.01 -6.28 -11.66
C ARG A 49 18.43 -6.26 -11.15
N ARG A 50 18.95 -5.05 -10.95
CA ARG A 50 20.22 -4.82 -10.26
C ARG A 50 19.95 -4.02 -9.00
N PHE A 51 20.84 -4.14 -8.02
CA PHE A 51 20.67 -3.54 -6.70
C PHE A 51 21.86 -2.65 -6.38
N CYS A 52 21.60 -1.45 -5.90
CA CYS A 52 22.63 -0.54 -5.41
C CYS A 52 22.21 0.11 -4.10
N TYR A 53 23.17 0.75 -3.44
CA TYR A 53 22.91 1.66 -2.33
C TYR A 53 23.48 3.02 -2.70
N LEU A 54 22.68 4.07 -2.48
CA LEU A 54 23.00 5.43 -2.87
C LEU A 54 22.55 6.37 -1.76
N THR A 55 23.28 7.45 -1.55
CA THR A 55 22.73 8.58 -0.79
C THR A 55 21.55 9.17 -1.56
N LEU A 56 20.67 9.89 -0.86
CA LEU A 56 19.54 10.55 -1.51
C LEU A 56 20.00 11.54 -2.60
N ASP A 57 21.10 12.26 -2.39
CA ASP A 57 21.63 13.21 -3.35
C ASP A 57 22.17 12.52 -4.61
N GLU A 58 22.89 11.41 -4.46
CA GLU A 58 23.35 10.59 -5.59
C GLU A 58 22.17 10.03 -6.39
N LEU A 59 21.16 9.49 -5.71
CA LEU A 59 19.95 8.99 -6.34
C LEU A 59 19.23 10.09 -7.12
N LEU A 60 19.04 11.28 -6.53
CA LEU A 60 18.38 12.40 -7.18
C LEU A 60 19.13 12.86 -8.42
N ASN A 61 20.46 12.97 -8.34
CA ASN A 61 21.31 13.34 -9.48
C ASN A 61 21.17 12.32 -10.63
N ILE A 62 21.28 11.02 -10.33
CA ILE A 62 21.12 9.95 -11.30
C ILE A 62 19.71 9.97 -11.92
N TYR A 63 18.69 10.08 -11.09
CA TYR A 63 17.29 10.06 -11.51
C TYR A 63 16.95 11.23 -12.43
N GLN A 64 17.50 12.42 -12.17
CA GLN A 64 17.31 13.60 -13.01
C GLN A 64 17.97 13.46 -14.38
N LEU A 65 19.15 12.82 -14.46
CA LEU A 65 19.88 12.59 -15.70
C LEU A 65 19.31 11.42 -16.53
N CYS A 66 18.64 10.47 -15.88
CA CYS A 66 18.07 9.31 -16.55
C CYS A 66 16.87 9.70 -17.46
N PRO A 67 16.80 9.21 -18.71
CA PRO A 67 15.62 9.38 -19.56
C PRO A 67 14.36 8.83 -18.88
N VAL A 68 13.23 9.55 -18.98
CA VAL A 68 11.97 9.17 -18.31
C VAL A 68 11.54 7.73 -18.62
N SER A 69 11.75 7.27 -19.85
CA SER A 69 11.42 5.91 -20.29
C SER A 69 12.25 4.81 -19.62
N GLU A 70 13.37 5.16 -18.99
CA GLU A 70 14.31 4.25 -18.32
C GLU A 70 14.27 4.43 -16.78
N ARG A 71 13.35 5.24 -16.25
CA ARG A 71 13.24 5.52 -14.79
C ARG A 71 12.49 4.43 -14.02
N CYS A 72 12.93 3.18 -14.15
CA CYS A 72 12.36 2.04 -13.44
C CYS A 72 13.13 1.76 -12.14
N PHE A 73 13.13 2.73 -11.23
CA PHE A 73 13.77 2.67 -9.92
C PHE A 73 12.74 2.35 -8.84
N TYR A 74 13.11 1.47 -7.91
CA TYR A 74 12.29 1.05 -6.78
C TYR A 74 13.07 1.18 -5.48
N GLU A 75 12.43 1.65 -4.42
CA GLU A 75 13.01 1.57 -3.08
C GLU A 75 12.98 0.12 -2.62
N LEU A 76 14.12 -0.40 -2.15
CA LEU A 76 14.20 -1.71 -1.53
C LEU A 76 14.04 -1.57 -0.02
N ILE A 77 12.84 -1.84 0.48
CA ILE A 77 12.49 -1.81 1.90
C ILE A 77 13.00 -3.09 2.56
N SER A 78 14.12 -2.99 3.28
CA SER A 78 14.72 -4.16 3.96
C SER A 78 13.89 -4.64 5.16
N SER A 79 14.02 -5.91 5.55
CA SER A 79 13.30 -6.49 6.69
C SER A 79 13.65 -5.86 8.04
N GLU A 80 14.81 -5.22 8.14
CA GLU A 80 15.31 -4.60 9.38
C GLU A 80 15.08 -3.09 9.40
N GLN A 81 14.59 -2.51 8.30
CA GLN A 81 14.40 -1.08 8.17
C GLN A 81 13.10 -0.66 8.85
N HIS A 82 13.22 0.28 9.77
CA HIS A 82 12.10 1.05 10.29
C HIS A 82 11.31 1.72 9.16
N VAL A 83 10.00 1.51 9.11
CA VAL A 83 9.15 2.03 8.03
C VAL A 83 8.08 3.00 8.50
N LYS A 84 7.80 3.98 7.64
CA LYS A 84 6.55 4.74 7.69
C LYS A 84 5.41 3.84 7.24
N PRO A 85 4.19 4.02 7.76
CA PRO A 85 3.02 3.36 7.18
C PRO A 85 2.83 3.75 5.71
N TYR A 86 2.68 2.74 4.85
CA TYR A 86 2.44 2.93 3.42
C TYR A 86 1.43 1.92 2.88
N ILE A 87 0.71 2.31 1.83
CA ILE A 87 -0.36 1.49 1.25
C ILE A 87 -0.27 1.57 -0.26
N ASP A 88 -0.36 0.41 -0.90
CA ASP A 88 -0.56 0.29 -2.33
C ASP A 88 -2.04 0.02 -2.61
N PHE A 89 -2.65 0.90 -3.40
CA PHE A 89 -4.06 0.84 -3.74
C PHE A 89 -4.23 0.77 -5.25
N GLU A 90 -4.94 -0.26 -5.71
CA GLU A 90 -5.15 -0.48 -7.13
C GLU A 90 -6.42 -1.25 -7.49
N TYR A 91 -6.98 -0.96 -8.67
CA TYR A 91 -8.00 -1.79 -9.31
C TYR A 91 -8.13 -1.49 -10.81
N TYR A 92 -8.74 -2.41 -11.56
CA TYR A 92 -8.98 -2.23 -13.00
C TYR A 92 -10.32 -1.53 -13.27
N ILE A 93 -10.28 -0.50 -14.11
CA ILE A 93 -11.42 0.40 -14.39
C ILE A 93 -12.56 -0.33 -15.12
N ASP A 94 -12.21 -1.17 -16.10
CA ASP A 94 -13.21 -1.85 -16.94
C ASP A 94 -14.08 -2.83 -16.15
N TYR A 95 -13.53 -3.42 -15.09
CA TYR A 95 -14.22 -4.38 -14.22
C TYR A 95 -15.00 -3.70 -13.09
N ASN A 96 -14.75 -2.41 -12.85
CA ASN A 96 -15.35 -1.67 -11.75
C ASN A 96 -16.00 -0.37 -12.24
N PRO A 97 -16.99 -0.45 -13.17
CA PRO A 97 -17.53 0.72 -13.85
C PRO A 97 -18.28 1.69 -12.91
N ASP A 98 -18.75 1.21 -11.77
CA ASP A 98 -19.46 2.01 -10.76
C ASP A 98 -18.52 2.91 -9.93
N ILE A 99 -17.21 2.69 -10.00
CA ILE A 99 -16.18 3.48 -9.29
C ILE A 99 -15.16 4.11 -10.24
N ARG A 100 -15.50 4.32 -11.52
CA ARG A 100 -14.59 4.88 -12.54
C ARG A 100 -13.95 6.22 -12.21
N ASP A 101 -14.59 7.06 -11.38
CA ASP A 101 -13.94 8.29 -10.94
C ASP A 101 -12.84 7.94 -9.94
N SER A 102 -11.59 7.98 -10.43
CA SER A 102 -10.37 7.70 -9.67
C SER A 102 -10.34 8.41 -8.32
N ARG A 103 -10.87 9.63 -8.26
CA ARG A 103 -10.91 10.45 -7.05
C ARG A 103 -11.94 9.93 -6.06
N ILE A 104 -13.06 9.38 -6.49
CA ILE A 104 -14.10 8.85 -5.57
C ILE A 104 -13.59 7.59 -4.88
N GLY A 105 -12.99 6.66 -5.65
CA GLY A 105 -12.38 5.46 -5.10
C GLY A 105 -11.21 5.78 -4.17
N ALA A 106 -10.28 6.64 -4.62
CA ALA A 106 -9.10 7.02 -3.85
C ALA A 106 -9.44 7.83 -2.59
N ILE A 107 -10.34 8.83 -2.67
CA ILE A 107 -10.77 9.61 -1.49
C ILE A 107 -11.52 8.73 -0.49
N THR A 108 -12.32 7.77 -0.98
CA THR A 108 -13.02 6.84 -0.09
C THR A 108 -12.03 5.94 0.62
N CYS A 109 -11.04 5.41 -0.09
CA CYS A 109 -9.97 4.62 0.51
C CYS A 109 -9.14 5.45 1.48
N LEU A 110 -8.66 6.64 1.09
CA LEU A 110 -7.99 7.58 2.00
C LEU A 110 -8.77 7.83 3.29
N LYS A 111 -10.09 8.03 3.21
CA LYS A 111 -10.94 8.22 4.40
C LYS A 111 -11.02 6.97 5.27
N ILE A 112 -11.14 5.79 4.66
CA ILE A 112 -11.13 4.51 5.38
C ILE A 112 -9.78 4.30 6.04
N LEU A 113 -8.69 4.53 5.31
CA LEU A 113 -7.32 4.41 5.79
C LEU A 113 -7.02 5.38 6.94
N HIS A 114 -7.45 6.63 6.84
CA HIS A 114 -7.36 7.60 7.93
C HIS A 114 -8.02 7.06 9.20
N LEU A 115 -9.22 6.49 9.06
CA LEU A 115 -9.95 5.91 10.19
C LEU A 115 -9.34 4.60 10.68
N LEU A 116 -8.68 3.81 9.83
CA LEU A 116 -7.88 2.64 10.26
C LEU A 116 -6.76 3.08 11.22
N PHE A 117 -6.06 4.15 10.86
CA PHE A 117 -4.99 4.70 11.70
C PHE A 117 -5.58 5.33 12.96
N ASP A 118 -6.58 6.21 12.87
CA ASP A 118 -7.13 6.88 14.05
C ASP A 118 -7.81 5.90 15.03
N PHE A 119 -8.56 4.91 14.52
CA PHE A 119 -9.25 3.91 15.33
C PHE A 119 -8.24 3.04 16.09
N ASN A 120 -7.27 2.44 15.39
CA ASN A 120 -6.27 1.63 16.07
C ASN A 120 -5.39 2.44 17.01
N MET A 121 -5.09 3.71 16.70
CA MET A 121 -4.23 4.54 17.54
C MET A 121 -4.94 5.00 18.82
N LYS A 122 -6.25 5.27 18.75
CA LYS A 122 -7.08 5.59 19.92
C LYS A 122 -7.24 4.40 20.88
N TYR A 123 -7.25 3.17 20.36
CA TYR A 123 -7.47 1.97 21.17
C TYR A 123 -6.18 1.24 21.58
N ASN A 124 -5.08 1.37 20.84
CA ASN A 124 -3.85 0.63 21.14
C ASN A 124 -2.71 1.46 21.73
N TYR A 125 -2.62 2.81 21.56
CA TYR A 125 -1.41 3.49 22.03
C TYR A 125 -1.50 4.90 22.66
N ILE A 126 -2.49 5.78 22.46
CA ILE A 126 -2.48 7.09 23.16
C ILE A 126 -3.92 7.61 23.40
N GLN A 127 -4.32 7.75 24.68
CA GLN A 127 -5.37 8.69 25.08
C GLN A 127 -4.73 10.09 25.14
N GLY A 128 -4.91 10.90 24.10
CA GLY A 128 -4.34 12.25 24.08
C GLY A 128 -4.77 13.02 22.84
N ASP A 129 -5.59 14.04 23.09
CA ASP A 129 -5.96 15.21 22.30
C ASP A 129 -6.40 15.04 20.83
N ASN A 130 -7.32 15.93 20.45
CA ASN A 130 -7.95 15.98 19.13
C ASN A 130 -6.93 15.83 18.00
N ILE A 131 -6.94 14.66 17.34
CA ILE A 131 -6.16 14.44 16.12
C ILE A 131 -6.86 15.21 15.02
N ASP A 132 -6.40 16.43 14.79
CA ASP A 132 -6.93 17.25 13.71
C ASP A 132 -6.68 16.58 12.35
N PHE A 133 -7.78 16.49 11.61
CA PHE A 133 -7.92 15.92 10.27
C PHE A 133 -7.15 16.76 9.26
N VAL A 134 -6.09 16.21 8.68
CA VAL A 134 -5.48 16.87 7.52
C VAL A 134 -4.86 15.84 6.56
N LEU A 135 -5.33 15.85 5.31
CA LEU A 135 -4.81 15.04 4.18
C LEU A 135 -3.32 15.30 3.92
N ASP A 136 -2.79 16.42 4.39
CA ASP A 136 -1.37 16.79 4.34
C ASP A 136 -0.45 15.83 5.12
N LYS A 137 -1.03 14.93 5.94
CA LYS A 137 -0.29 13.90 6.67
C LYS A 137 0.12 12.73 5.78
N PHE A 138 -0.41 12.63 4.56
CA PHE A 138 -0.05 11.60 3.59
C PHE A 138 0.52 12.22 2.32
N LEU A 139 1.66 11.69 1.86
CA LEU A 139 2.10 11.81 0.49
C LEU A 139 1.26 10.86 -0.36
N VAL A 140 0.55 11.42 -1.33
CA VAL A 140 -0.29 10.68 -2.28
C VAL A 140 0.42 10.69 -3.62
N LEU A 141 0.86 9.53 -4.10
CA LEU A 141 1.47 9.35 -5.40
C LEU A 141 0.47 8.65 -6.32
N GLU A 142 0.19 9.23 -7.48
CA GLU A 142 -0.75 8.67 -8.46
C GLU A 142 0.02 8.05 -9.64
N ALA A 143 -0.26 6.78 -9.90
CA ALA A 143 0.26 6.02 -11.04
C ALA A 143 -0.88 5.43 -11.89
N SER A 144 -2.06 6.05 -11.84
CA SER A 144 -3.23 5.63 -12.60
C SER A 144 -3.01 5.74 -14.12
N THR A 145 -3.60 4.80 -14.86
CA THR A 145 -3.65 4.76 -16.33
C THR A 145 -5.11 4.76 -16.79
N SER A 146 -5.34 4.72 -18.11
CA SER A 146 -6.69 4.55 -18.67
C SER A 146 -7.32 3.19 -18.35
N GLN A 147 -6.55 2.21 -17.91
CA GLN A 147 -7.00 0.84 -17.63
C GLN A 147 -7.05 0.51 -16.13
N LYS A 148 -6.23 1.18 -15.33
CA LYS A 148 -5.97 0.84 -13.93
C LYS A 148 -5.90 2.10 -13.09
N ILE A 149 -6.61 2.12 -11.97
CA ILE A 149 -6.38 3.10 -10.90
C ILE A 149 -5.26 2.57 -10.01
N SER A 150 -4.29 3.43 -9.68
CA SER A 150 -3.13 3.07 -8.88
C SER A 150 -2.69 4.27 -8.04
N TYR A 151 -2.63 4.10 -6.73
CA TYR A 151 -2.16 5.12 -5.80
C TYR A 151 -1.26 4.50 -4.73
N HIS A 152 -0.13 5.17 -4.44
CA HIS A 152 0.65 4.91 -3.25
C HIS A 152 0.37 5.99 -2.21
N PHE A 153 0.05 5.56 -0.99
CA PHE A 153 -0.16 6.46 0.14
C PHE A 153 0.95 6.24 1.15
N ILE A 154 1.72 7.28 1.47
CA ILE A 154 2.84 7.20 2.43
C ILE A 154 2.61 8.23 3.52
N ARG A 155 2.61 7.82 4.79
CA ARG A 155 2.41 8.77 5.90
C ARG A 155 3.66 9.61 6.11
N MET A 156 3.53 10.94 5.96
CA MET A 156 4.65 11.89 6.03
C MET A 156 4.91 12.42 7.43
N ASN A 157 3.85 12.64 8.22
CA ASN A 157 3.94 13.29 9.53
C ASN A 157 3.42 12.38 10.66
N GLY A 158 4.30 12.10 11.62
CA GLY A 158 3.96 11.43 12.88
C GLY A 158 5.15 10.76 13.57
N GLN A 159 5.05 10.58 14.88
CA GLN A 159 5.96 9.75 15.70
C GLN A 159 5.83 8.25 15.42
N PHE A 160 5.14 7.87 14.34
CA PHE A 160 4.68 6.51 14.09
C PHE A 160 5.52 5.88 13.01
N ILE A 161 6.55 5.19 13.48
CA ILE A 161 7.46 4.39 12.69
C ILE A 161 7.27 2.95 13.17
N PHE A 162 7.04 2.02 12.25
CA PHE A 162 6.97 0.59 12.55
C PHE A 162 8.37 0.01 12.49
N GLU A 163 8.64 -0.99 13.34
CA GLU A 163 9.91 -1.71 13.38
C GLU A 163 10.36 -2.16 11.98
N ASN A 164 9.43 -2.70 11.20
CA ASN A 164 9.62 -3.04 9.78
C ASN A 164 8.28 -3.13 9.04
N ASN A 165 8.33 -3.34 7.73
CA ASN A 165 7.14 -3.44 6.89
C ASN A 165 6.27 -4.67 7.18
N GLN A 166 6.84 -5.75 7.72
CA GLN A 166 6.08 -6.95 8.07
C GLN A 166 5.22 -6.71 9.30
N THR A 167 5.77 -6.06 10.33
CA THR A 167 5.03 -5.66 11.54
C THR A 167 3.89 -4.72 11.16
N PHE A 168 4.14 -3.75 10.29
CA PHE A 168 3.09 -2.90 9.73
C PHE A 168 2.06 -3.72 8.94
N GLY A 169 2.49 -4.64 8.09
CA GLY A 169 1.63 -5.50 7.29
C GLY A 169 0.72 -6.39 8.13
N LEU A 170 1.21 -6.97 9.24
CA LEU A 170 0.41 -7.76 10.17
C LEU A 170 -0.66 -6.91 10.84
N PHE A 171 -0.27 -5.75 11.35
CA PHE A 171 -1.19 -4.76 11.92
C PHE A 171 -2.28 -4.37 10.92
N PHE A 172 -1.88 -4.06 9.69
CA PHE A 172 -2.78 -3.60 8.66
C PHE A 172 -3.73 -4.71 8.17
N LYS A 173 -3.22 -5.93 7.97
CA LYS A 173 -4.02 -7.14 7.67
C LYS A 173 -5.07 -7.41 8.73
N ALA A 174 -4.70 -7.33 10.01
CA ALA A 174 -5.65 -7.50 11.12
C ALA A 174 -6.76 -6.44 11.07
N THR A 175 -6.42 -5.21 10.65
CA THR A 175 -7.41 -4.14 10.56
C THR A 175 -8.34 -4.30 9.35
N ILE A 176 -7.82 -4.70 8.19
CA ILE A 176 -8.66 -5.04 7.03
C ILE A 176 -9.61 -6.18 7.37
N HIS A 177 -9.10 -7.22 8.02
CA HIS A 177 -9.91 -8.35 8.50
C HIS A 177 -11.04 -7.88 9.42
N PHE A 178 -10.74 -7.02 10.40
CA PHE A 178 -11.73 -6.44 11.30
C PHE A 178 -12.84 -5.69 10.54
N PHE A 179 -12.50 -4.87 9.54
CA PHE A 179 -13.51 -4.17 8.75
C PHE A 179 -14.37 -5.09 7.89
N LEU A 180 -13.77 -6.09 7.25
CA LEU A 180 -14.54 -7.09 6.51
C LEU A 180 -15.50 -7.84 7.46
N ARG A 181 -15.08 -8.15 8.68
CA ARG A 181 -15.96 -8.74 9.70
C ARG A 181 -17.10 -7.82 10.08
N ILE A 182 -16.86 -6.52 10.25
CA ILE A 182 -17.93 -5.54 10.52
C ILE A 182 -18.96 -5.54 9.39
N ILE A 183 -18.52 -5.56 8.13
CA ILE A 183 -19.44 -5.66 7.00
C ILE A 183 -20.22 -6.97 7.11
N ALA A 184 -19.56 -8.10 7.34
CA ALA A 184 -20.20 -9.42 7.37
C ALA A 184 -21.24 -9.57 8.49
N ILE A 185 -21.00 -9.02 9.68
CA ILE A 185 -21.95 -9.06 10.80
C ILE A 185 -23.02 -7.97 10.72
N HIS A 186 -22.89 -7.01 9.81
CA HIS A 186 -23.84 -5.93 9.69
C HIS A 186 -25.22 -6.48 9.32
N LYS A 187 -26.25 -6.01 10.01
CA LYS A 187 -27.65 -6.35 9.72
C LYS A 187 -28.45 -5.07 9.52
N CYS A 188 -29.10 -4.97 8.36
CA CYS A 188 -30.10 -3.95 8.05
C CYS A 188 -31.12 -4.51 7.05
N ASP A 189 -32.16 -3.74 6.75
CA ASP A 189 -33.21 -4.13 5.80
C ASP A 189 -32.68 -4.46 4.40
N SER A 190 -31.49 -3.93 4.05
CA SER A 190 -30.87 -4.16 2.75
C SER A 190 -29.86 -5.31 2.75
N PHE A 191 -29.39 -5.77 3.92
CA PHE A 191 -28.31 -6.74 4.00
C PHE A 191 -28.35 -7.47 5.36
N ASN A 192 -28.38 -8.80 5.31
CA ASN A 192 -28.23 -9.66 6.46
C ASN A 192 -27.58 -10.98 6.00
N LEU A 193 -26.48 -11.36 6.65
CA LEU A 193 -25.89 -12.68 6.50
C LEU A 193 -26.14 -13.49 7.77
N ASP A 194 -26.86 -14.61 7.64
CA ASP A 194 -27.15 -15.51 8.74
C ASP A 194 -26.10 -16.63 8.82
N GLN A 195 -24.87 -16.26 9.19
CA GLN A 195 -23.74 -17.19 9.39
C GLN A 195 -22.86 -16.78 10.58
N SER A 196 -22.08 -17.72 11.12
CA SER A 196 -21.03 -17.43 12.10
C SER A 196 -19.73 -17.09 11.39
N PHE A 197 -19.01 -16.08 11.89
CA PHE A 197 -17.79 -15.54 11.28
C PHE A 197 -16.56 -15.63 12.18
N GLU A 198 -16.60 -16.44 13.24
CA GLU A 198 -15.53 -16.49 14.26
C GLU A 198 -14.17 -16.93 13.71
N LYS A 199 -14.14 -17.67 12.59
CA LYS A 199 -12.92 -18.26 12.02
C LYS A 199 -12.68 -17.93 10.54
N CYS A 200 -13.42 -16.99 9.97
CA CYS A 200 -13.24 -16.61 8.57
C CYS A 200 -11.90 -15.88 8.38
N THR A 201 -11.13 -16.27 7.38
CA THR A 201 -9.96 -15.54 6.89
C THR A 201 -10.40 -14.30 6.09
N ILE A 202 -9.45 -13.46 5.65
CA ILE A 202 -9.75 -12.36 4.72
C ILE A 202 -10.35 -12.90 3.42
N SER A 203 -9.79 -13.99 2.87
CA SER A 203 -10.31 -14.61 1.63
C SER A 203 -11.75 -15.07 1.80
N ASP A 204 -12.05 -15.79 2.90
CA ASP A 204 -13.40 -16.28 3.17
C ASP A 204 -14.41 -15.12 3.26
N LEU A 205 -14.01 -14.00 3.89
CA LEU A 205 -14.86 -12.82 3.98
C LEU A 205 -15.05 -12.13 2.63
N ILE A 206 -14.02 -12.06 1.78
CA ILE A 206 -14.14 -11.51 0.43
C ILE A 206 -15.12 -12.35 -0.40
N ASP A 207 -14.97 -13.67 -0.39
CA ASP A 207 -15.84 -14.58 -1.15
C ASP A 207 -17.29 -14.49 -0.70
N LEU A 208 -17.51 -14.42 0.60
CA LEU A 208 -18.82 -14.26 1.21
C LEU A 208 -19.46 -12.92 0.85
N LEU A 209 -18.70 -11.82 0.98
CA LEU A 209 -19.19 -10.46 0.77
C LEU A 209 -19.33 -10.10 -0.70
N GLY A 210 -18.57 -10.72 -1.59
CA GLY A 210 -18.48 -10.37 -3.01
C GLY A 210 -19.86 -10.25 -3.66
N LYS A 211 -20.72 -11.26 -3.49
CA LYS A 211 -22.09 -11.25 -4.05
C LYS A 211 -22.96 -10.10 -3.54
N ALA A 212 -22.66 -9.58 -2.36
CA ALA A 212 -23.41 -8.50 -1.73
C ALA A 212 -22.84 -7.10 -2.02
N VAL A 213 -21.64 -6.98 -2.61
CA VAL A 213 -20.98 -5.69 -2.85
C VAL A 213 -21.87 -4.66 -3.56
N PRO A 214 -22.60 -5.00 -4.65
CA PRO A 214 -23.48 -4.03 -5.31
C PRO A 214 -24.57 -3.47 -4.37
N VAL A 215 -25.13 -4.32 -3.51
CA VAL A 215 -26.16 -3.94 -2.53
C VAL A 215 -25.55 -3.12 -1.40
N LEU A 216 -24.39 -3.54 -0.88
CA LEU A 216 -23.67 -2.83 0.18
C LEU A 216 -23.32 -1.41 -0.25
N ARG A 217 -22.74 -1.24 -1.44
CA ARG A 217 -22.34 0.06 -2.00
C ARG A 217 -23.53 1.00 -2.22
N THR A 218 -24.66 0.49 -2.71
CA THR A 218 -25.80 1.34 -3.12
C THR A 218 -26.85 1.55 -2.02
N ARG A 219 -27.06 0.57 -1.13
CA ARG A 219 -28.16 0.60 -0.16
C ARG A 219 -27.73 0.80 1.28
N CYS A 220 -26.48 0.50 1.63
CA CYS A 220 -25.97 0.66 3.00
C CYS A 220 -25.28 2.02 3.22
N THR A 221 -25.76 3.08 2.54
CA THR A 221 -25.16 4.43 2.57
C THR A 221 -25.44 5.20 3.86
N LYS A 222 -26.43 4.77 4.65
CA LYS A 222 -26.78 5.33 5.97
C LYS A 222 -26.46 4.40 7.14
N CYS A 223 -25.85 3.24 6.85
CA CYS A 223 -25.43 2.28 7.86
C CYS A 223 -24.04 2.67 8.37
N TYR A 224 -23.99 3.43 9.45
CA TYR A 224 -22.74 3.97 9.98
C TYR A 224 -21.96 2.95 10.83
N VAL A 225 -20.64 3.00 10.73
CA VAL A 225 -19.70 2.15 11.49
C VAL A 225 -18.89 3.06 12.42
N TYR A 226 -19.12 2.90 13.74
CA TYR A 226 -18.52 3.67 14.84
C TYR A 226 -18.76 5.20 14.85
N SER A 227 -18.76 5.85 13.69
CA SER A 227 -18.90 7.29 13.52
C SER A 227 -19.79 7.62 12.34
N LYS A 228 -20.33 8.85 12.32
CA LYS A 228 -21.13 9.37 11.19
C LYS A 228 -20.31 9.53 9.88
N PHE A 229 -19.02 9.20 9.89
CA PHE A 229 -18.13 9.43 8.74
C PHE A 229 -17.86 8.15 7.94
N ILE A 230 -17.99 6.97 8.54
CA ILE A 230 -17.82 5.67 7.85
C ILE A 230 -19.17 5.01 7.72
N THR A 231 -19.48 4.57 6.52
CA THR A 231 -20.66 3.76 6.26
C THR A 231 -20.24 2.40 5.75
N ILE A 232 -21.10 1.40 5.90
CA ILE A 232 -20.91 0.07 5.31
C ILE A 232 -20.70 0.18 3.80
N SER A 233 -21.44 1.06 3.12
CA SER A 233 -21.24 1.39 1.70
C SER A 233 -19.80 1.85 1.41
N LYS A 234 -19.23 2.72 2.25
CA LYS A 234 -17.83 3.16 2.09
C LYS A 234 -16.86 1.99 2.20
N LEU A 235 -16.99 1.17 3.25
CA LEU A 235 -16.13 0.00 3.44
C LEU A 235 -16.22 -1.01 2.28
N ALA A 236 -17.39 -1.16 1.67
CA ALA A 236 -17.59 -2.04 0.52
C ALA A 236 -16.84 -1.60 -0.76
N TYR A 237 -16.30 -0.37 -0.81
CA TYR A 237 -15.42 0.05 -1.90
C TYR A 237 -14.00 -0.52 -1.79
N LEU A 238 -13.64 -1.13 -0.66
CA LEU A 238 -12.41 -1.93 -0.57
C LEU A 238 -12.47 -3.20 -1.42
N LEU A 239 -13.68 -3.69 -1.73
CA LEU A 239 -13.88 -4.93 -2.47
C LEU A 239 -14.12 -4.62 -3.95
N VAL A 240 -13.20 -5.00 -4.84
CA VAL A 240 -13.24 -4.69 -6.28
C VAL A 240 -13.17 -5.96 -7.11
N LEU A 241 -13.67 -5.92 -8.34
CA LEU A 241 -13.54 -7.02 -9.29
C LEU A 241 -12.15 -7.00 -9.93
N ASN A 242 -11.49 -8.17 -9.97
CA ASN A 242 -10.26 -8.40 -10.73
C ASN A 242 -10.56 -8.79 -12.19
N LYS A 243 -9.52 -9.11 -12.96
CA LYS A 243 -9.64 -9.51 -14.37
C LYS A 243 -10.44 -10.79 -14.62
N ASP A 244 -10.52 -11.64 -13.60
CA ASP A 244 -11.23 -12.91 -13.61
C ASP A 244 -12.69 -12.78 -13.12
N ASN A 245 -13.19 -11.54 -12.95
CA ASN A 245 -14.49 -11.24 -12.37
C ASN A 245 -14.70 -11.82 -10.96
N GLN A 246 -13.62 -11.94 -10.20
CA GLN A 246 -13.65 -12.32 -8.78
C GLN A 246 -13.44 -11.08 -7.92
N TYR A 247 -14.17 -10.99 -6.81
CA TYR A 247 -13.93 -9.92 -5.85
C TYR A 247 -12.59 -10.13 -5.16
N THR A 248 -11.85 -9.04 -4.98
CA THR A 248 -10.58 -8.96 -4.28
C THR A 248 -10.52 -7.65 -3.50
N LEU A 249 -9.45 -7.42 -2.75
CA LEU A 249 -9.17 -6.12 -2.15
C LEU A 249 -8.56 -5.18 -3.18
N ALA A 250 -9.00 -3.92 -3.14
CA ALA A 250 -8.36 -2.83 -3.86
C ALA A 250 -7.06 -2.36 -3.19
N ILE A 251 -6.69 -2.97 -2.07
CA ILE A 251 -5.44 -2.71 -1.36
C ILE A 251 -4.58 -3.95 -1.50
N ASP A 252 -3.35 -3.77 -2.02
CA ASP A 252 -2.41 -4.87 -2.11
C ASP A 252 -1.78 -5.15 -0.74
N LEU A 253 -2.07 -6.32 -0.18
CA LEU A 253 -1.53 -6.79 1.10
C LEU A 253 -0.25 -7.62 0.94
N CYS A 254 0.16 -7.90 -0.29
CA CYS A 254 1.38 -8.63 -0.62
C CYS A 254 2.62 -7.73 -0.57
N VAL A 255 2.46 -6.40 -0.63
CA VAL A 255 3.57 -5.44 -0.51
C VAL A 255 4.26 -5.46 0.87
N TYR A 256 3.72 -6.17 1.85
CA TYR A 256 4.34 -6.30 3.18
C TYR A 256 5.19 -7.57 3.29
N SER A 257 6.10 -7.75 2.35
CA SER A 257 6.99 -8.90 2.23
C SER A 257 8.46 -8.55 2.53
N ASN A 258 9.30 -9.56 2.75
CA ASN A 258 10.74 -9.34 2.98
C ASN A 258 11.39 -8.69 1.77
N ASN A 259 12.18 -7.63 2.00
CA ASN A 259 12.92 -6.92 0.94
C ASN A 259 11.98 -6.43 -0.17
N GLN A 260 10.86 -5.83 0.24
CA GLN A 260 9.84 -5.33 -0.68
C GLN A 260 10.43 -4.26 -1.59
N GLN A 261 10.11 -4.33 -2.87
CA GLN A 261 10.34 -3.24 -3.81
C GLN A 261 9.07 -2.38 -3.88
N PHE A 262 9.22 -1.08 -3.69
CA PHE A 262 8.10 -0.14 -3.66
C PHE A 262 8.38 1.09 -4.54
#